data_AF-A0A2H0N2I4-F1
#
_entry.id   AF-A0A2H0N2I4-F1
#
_cell.length_a   1.000
_cell.length_b   1.000
_cell.length_c   1.000
_cell.angle_alpha   90.00
_cell.angle_beta   90.00
_cell.angle_gamma   90.00
#
_symmetry.space_group_name_H-M   'P 1'
#
loop_
_entity.id
_entity.type
_entity.pdbx_description
1 polymer ?
#
loop_
_entity_poly.entity_id
_entity_poly.type
_entity_poly.pdbx_seq_one_letter_code
_entity_poly.pdbx_strand_id
1 'polypeptide(L)'
;MDLVSIFIYSFFRGKFGKLGKPEKIVAVLVLLVGVAWKVTGNPYIANISLQIIFLLSVIPTIIGVLRGHLIEKELPWYLAVASHGFATMGIITSGSFTWTSLVYPLVTGVLGNGVVAVAVFCQNKKSIQIH
;
A
#
# COMPACT_ATOMS: atom_id res chain seq x y z
N MET A 1 6.24 -14.93 -2.54
CA MET A 1 6.66 -14.96 -3.96
C MET A 1 5.53 -14.51 -4.89
N ASP A 2 4.54 -13.79 -4.34
CA ASP A 2 3.17 -13.83 -4.86
C ASP A 2 2.85 -12.55 -5.64
N LEU A 3 3.30 -11.40 -5.14
CA LEU A 3 3.15 -10.11 -5.82
C LEU A 3 3.95 -10.03 -7.12
N VAL A 4 5.16 -10.59 -7.16
CA VAL A 4 6.01 -10.61 -8.37
C VAL A 4 5.38 -11.48 -9.45
N SER A 5 4.85 -12.64 -9.07
CA SER A 5 4.14 -13.55 -9.98
C SER A 5 2.86 -12.90 -10.54
N ILE A 6 2.07 -12.24 -9.69
CA ILE A 6 0.87 -11.49 -10.11
C ILE A 6 1.25 -10.33 -11.03
N PHE A 7 2.33 -9.62 -10.73
CA PHE A 7 2.83 -8.52 -11.55
C PHE A 7 3.25 -9.01 -12.93
N ILE A 8 4.08 -10.06 -13.01
CA ILE A 8 4.55 -10.66 -14.26
C ILE A 8 3.35 -11.14 -15.09
N TYR A 9 2.43 -11.90 -14.47
CA TYR A 9 1.22 -12.39 -15.12
C TYR A 9 0.37 -11.25 -15.69
N SER A 10 0.13 -10.20 -14.89
CA SER A 10 -0.69 -9.05 -15.30
C SER A 10 0.00 -8.20 -16.37
N PHE A 11 1.33 -8.14 -16.35
CA PHE A 11 2.15 -7.43 -17.33
C PHE A 11 2.02 -8.07 -18.71
N PHE A 12 2.20 -9.38 -18.80
CA PHE A 12 2.03 -10.11 -20.06
C PHE A 12 0.60 -10.09 -20.58
N ARG A 13 -0.40 -9.99 -19.71
CA ARG A 13 -1.81 -9.86 -20.09
C ARG A 13 -2.20 -8.43 -20.49
N GLY A 14 -1.30 -7.45 -20.42
CA GLY A 14 -1.59 -6.06 -20.78
C GLY A 14 -2.69 -5.42 -19.93
N LYS A 15 -2.96 -5.94 -18.73
CA LYS A 15 -4.04 -5.45 -17.86
C LYS A 15 -3.68 -4.18 -17.08
N PHE A 16 -2.42 -3.73 -17.16
CA PHE A 16 -2.00 -2.50 -16.52
C PHE A 16 -2.47 -1.28 -17.31
N GLY A 17 -3.16 -0.38 -16.62
CA GLY A 17 -3.43 0.96 -17.13
C GLY A 17 -2.13 1.76 -17.32
N LYS A 18 -2.23 2.91 -18.00
CA LYS A 18 -1.11 3.83 -18.12
C LYS A 18 -0.71 4.34 -16.73
N LEU A 19 0.59 4.30 -16.42
CA LEU A 19 1.12 4.91 -15.20
C LEU A 19 0.86 6.42 -15.21
N GLY A 20 0.13 6.89 -14.21
CA GLY A 20 -0.04 8.31 -13.97
C GLY A 20 1.25 8.97 -13.49
N LYS A 21 1.18 10.30 -13.34
CA LYS A 21 2.28 11.09 -12.78
C LYS A 21 2.67 10.66 -11.34
N PRO A 22 1.74 10.42 -10.41
CA PRO A 22 2.12 10.04 -9.05
C PRO A 22 2.83 8.68 -8.98
N GLU A 23 2.40 7.71 -9.79
CA GLU A 23 3.04 6.38 -9.85
C GLU A 23 4.48 6.47 -10.38
N LYS A 24 4.73 7.33 -11.37
CA LYS A 24 6.09 7.58 -11.87
C LYS A 24 6.99 8.22 -10.81
N ILE A 25 6.47 9.18 -10.05
CA ILE A 25 7.22 9.83 -8.97
C ILE A 25 7.57 8.79 -7.90
N VAL A 26 6.61 7.99 -7.48
CA VAL A 26 6.82 6.90 -6.49
C VAL A 26 7.87 5.92 -7.01
N ALA A 27 7.79 5.48 -8.27
CA ALA A 27 8.77 4.57 -8.85
C ALA A 27 10.20 5.13 -8.81
N VAL A 28 10.37 6.41 -9.16
CA VAL A 28 11.68 7.08 -9.09
C VAL A 28 12.17 7.18 -7.63
N LEU A 29 11.29 7.54 -6.69
CA LEU A 29 11.65 7.63 -5.27
C LEU A 29 12.11 6.27 -4.71
N VAL A 30 11.45 5.17 -5.08
CA VAL A 30 11.86 3.82 -4.66
C VAL A 30 13.27 3.49 -5.17
N LEU A 31 13.56 3.82 -6.44
CA LEU A 31 14.90 3.61 -7.01
C LEU A 31 15.96 4.43 -6.27
N LEU A 32 15.67 5.69 -5.96
CA LEU A 32 16.58 6.56 -5.20
C LEU A 32 16.85 6.02 -3.79
N VAL A 33 15.85 5.45 -3.12
CA VAL A 33 16.05 4.80 -1.82
C VAL A 33 16.93 3.56 -1.95
N GLY A 34 16.78 2.77 -3.01
CA GLY A 34 17.65 1.62 -3.29
C GLY A 34 19.12 2.05 -3.48
N VAL A 35 19.36 3.13 -4.22
CA VAL A 35 20.70 3.71 -4.40
C VAL A 35 21.25 4.26 -3.08
N ALA A 36 20.44 5.04 -2.34
CA ALA A 36 20.85 5.59 -1.05
C ALA A 36 21.18 4.49 -0.04
N TRP A 37 20.42 3.39 -0.02
CA TRP A 37 20.71 2.23 0.81
C TRP A 37 22.04 1.58 0.41
N LYS A 38 22.29 1.41 -0.90
CA LYS A 38 23.54 0.83 -1.39
C LYS A 38 24.76 1.65 -1.00
N VAL A 39 24.64 2.98 -0.97
CA VAL A 39 25.72 3.91 -0.59
C VAL A 39 25.90 3.98 0.93
N THR A 40 24.82 4.09 1.69
CA THR A 40 24.89 4.29 3.16
C THR A 40 25.07 3.01 3.95
N GLY A 41 24.66 1.86 3.40
CA GLY A 41 24.63 0.57 4.10
C GLY A 41 23.67 0.54 5.30
N ASN A 42 22.89 1.59 5.55
CA ASN A 42 22.06 1.71 6.74
C ASN A 42 20.64 1.18 6.48
N PRO A 43 20.27 0.01 7.05
CA PRO A 43 18.97 -0.59 6.80
C PRO A 43 17.81 0.20 7.43
N TYR A 44 18.05 0.96 8.51
CA TYR A 44 17.00 1.73 9.17
C TYR A 44 16.53 2.90 8.30
N ILE A 45 17.47 3.64 7.71
CA ILE A 45 17.16 4.78 6.83
C ILE A 45 16.41 4.30 5.59
N ALA A 46 16.85 3.18 4.99
CA ALA A 46 16.20 2.58 3.85
C ALA A 46 14.75 2.14 4.18
N ASN A 47 14.57 1.49 5.32
CA ASN A 47 13.27 1.00 5.77
C ASN A 47 12.28 2.15 6.03
N ILE A 48 12.69 3.18 6.78
CA ILE A 48 11.84 4.35 7.04
C ILE A 48 11.49 5.07 5.73
N SER A 49 12.46 5.23 4.84
CA SER A 49 12.22 5.89 3.55
C SER A 49 11.22 5.12 2.69
N LEU A 50 11.30 3.78 2.64
CA LEU A 50 10.33 2.94 1.94
C LEU A 50 8.93 3.05 2.55
N GLN A 51 8.81 3.08 3.87
CA GLN A 51 7.51 3.23 4.52
C GLN A 51 6.83 4.57 4.19
N ILE A 52 7.60 5.67 4.16
CA ILE A 52 7.11 6.97 3.73
C ILE A 52 6.60 6.89 2.29
N ILE A 53 7.38 6.29 1.38
CA ILE A 53 6.97 6.13 -0.01
C ILE A 53 5.69 5.29 -0.14
N PHE A 54 5.56 4.22 0.64
CA PHE A 54 4.34 3.41 0.66
C PHE A 54 3.13 4.17 1.18
N LEU A 55 3.28 5.09 2.14
CA LEU A 55 2.17 5.94 2.57
C LEU A 55 1.78 6.94 1.47
N LEU A 56 2.78 7.54 0.81
CA LEU A 56 2.55 8.49 -0.28
C LEU A 56 1.84 7.83 -1.48
N SER A 57 2.09 6.54 -1.73
CA SER A 57 1.44 5.83 -2.84
C SER A 57 -0.06 5.59 -2.62
N VAL A 58 -0.55 5.68 -1.38
CA VAL A 58 -1.97 5.51 -1.04
C VAL A 58 -2.78 6.79 -1.32
N ILE A 59 -2.14 7.96 -1.27
CA ILE A 59 -2.76 9.28 -1.48
C ILE A 59 -3.53 9.37 -2.82
N PRO A 60 -2.96 9.03 -4.00
CA PRO A 60 -3.68 9.14 -5.27
C PRO A 60 -4.93 8.27 -5.29
N THR A 61 -4.90 7.09 -4.67
CA THR A 61 -6.06 6.19 -4.55
C THR A 61 -7.16 6.84 -3.73
N ILE A 62 -6.83 7.38 -2.55
CA ILE A 62 -7.80 8.08 -1.69
C ILE A 62 -8.42 9.26 -2.44
N ILE A 63 -7.60 10.10 -3.07
CA ILE A 63 -8.09 11.26 -3.83
C ILE A 63 -8.97 10.82 -5.00
N GLY A 64 -8.58 9.76 -5.72
CA GLY A 64 -9.33 9.21 -6.84
C GLY A 64 -10.71 8.70 -6.42
N VAL A 65 -10.77 7.95 -5.31
CA VAL A 65 -12.02 7.43 -4.73
C VAL A 65 -12.90 8.58 -4.24
N LEU A 66 -12.36 9.51 -3.44
CA LEU A 66 -13.13 10.62 -2.88
C LEU A 66 -13.68 11.58 -3.95
N ARG A 67 -12.95 11.75 -5.07
CA ARG A 67 -13.42 12.55 -6.22
C ARG A 67 -14.35 11.80 -7.16
N GLY A 68 -14.57 10.49 -6.95
CA GLY A 68 -15.40 9.66 -7.82
C GLY A 68 -14.75 9.34 -9.18
N HIS A 69 -13.46 9.60 -9.35
CA HIS A 69 -12.72 9.31 -10.57
C HIS A 69 -12.21 7.86 -10.62
N LEU A 70 -12.17 7.20 -9.46
CA LEU A 70 -11.74 5.82 -9.28
C LEU A 70 -12.88 5.06 -8.57
N ILE A 71 -13.30 3.94 -9.15
CA ILE A 71 -14.28 3.02 -8.56
C ILE A 71 -13.52 1.77 -8.16
N GLU A 72 -13.40 1.56 -6.86
CA GLU A 72 -12.66 0.44 -6.27
C GLU A 72 -13.62 -0.54 -5.61
N LYS A 73 -13.24 -1.82 -5.60
CA LYS A 73 -13.98 -2.84 -4.84
C LYS A 73 -13.52 -2.79 -3.39
N GLU A 74 -14.46 -2.87 -2.45
CA GLU A 74 -14.16 -2.79 -1.00
C GLU A 74 -13.47 -4.04 -0.45
N LEU A 75 -13.82 -5.23 -0.95
CA LEU A 75 -13.35 -6.51 -0.43
C LEU A 75 -11.81 -6.64 -0.44
N PRO A 76 -11.07 -6.31 -1.52
CA PRO A 76 -9.60 -6.30 -1.50
C PRO A 76 -8.99 -5.48 -0.36
N TRP A 77 -9.56 -4.31 -0.05
CA TRP A 77 -9.03 -3.43 1.00
C TRP A 77 -9.27 -4.00 2.39
N TYR A 78 -10.45 -4.57 2.65
CA TYR A 78 -10.73 -5.26 3.91
C TYR A 78 -9.84 -6.49 4.11
N LEU A 79 -9.62 -7.28 3.05
CA LEU A 79 -8.73 -8.44 3.11
C LEU A 79 -7.28 -8.02 3.37
N ALA A 80 -6.82 -6.92 2.79
CA ALA A 80 -5.49 -6.37 3.05
C ALA A 80 -5.34 -5.95 4.52
N VAL A 81 -6.32 -5.23 5.07
CA VAL A 81 -6.31 -4.82 6.49
C VAL A 81 -6.31 -6.05 7.41
N ALA A 82 -7.16 -7.04 7.14
CA ALA A 82 -7.23 -8.27 7.93
C ALA A 82 -5.92 -9.07 7.87
N SER A 83 -5.34 -9.22 6.67
CA SER A 83 -4.05 -9.90 6.47
C SER A 83 -2.93 -9.22 7.26
N HIS A 84 -2.87 -7.90 7.24
CA HIS A 84 -1.89 -7.14 8.01
C HIS A 84 -2.17 -7.16 9.52
N GLY A 85 -3.43 -7.28 9.93
CA GLY A 85 -3.81 -7.58 11.31
C GLY A 85 -3.24 -8.91 11.78
N PHE A 86 -3.42 -9.98 10.99
CA PHE A 86 -2.83 -11.29 11.29
C PHE A 86 -1.30 -11.26 11.28
N ALA A 87 -0.67 -10.54 10.34
CA ALA A 87 0.78 -10.35 10.33
C ALA A 87 1.28 -9.65 11.61
N THR A 88 0.57 -8.61 12.06
CA THR A 88 0.86 -7.90 13.31
C THR A 88 0.77 -8.86 14.51
N MET A 89 -0.31 -9.65 14.59
CA MET A 89 -0.48 -10.64 15.66
C MET A 89 0.65 -11.66 15.66
N GLY A 90 1.02 -12.19 14.48
CA GLY A 90 2.11 -13.15 14.34
C GLY A 90 3.47 -12.60 14.78
N ILE A 91 3.74 -11.31 14.53
CA ILE A 91 4.95 -10.66 15.02
C ILE A 91 4.93 -10.55 16.54
N ILE A 92 3.82 -10.11 17.14
CA ILE A 92 3.70 -9.96 18.60
C ILE A 92 3.87 -11.31 19.31
N THR A 93 3.38 -12.41 18.73
CA THR A 93 3.48 -13.75 19.31
C THR A 93 4.80 -14.47 19.01
N SER A 94 5.69 -13.91 18.19
CA SER A 94 6.94 -14.55 17.75
C SER A 94 8.05 -14.66 18.82
N GLY A 95 7.82 -14.12 20.02
CA GLY A 95 8.75 -14.21 21.16
C GLY A 95 10.03 -13.38 21.06
N SER A 96 10.37 -12.83 19.88
CA SER A 96 11.60 -12.07 19.63
C SER A 96 11.40 -10.89 18.66
N PHE A 97 10.34 -10.09 18.88
CA PHE A 97 10.05 -8.96 18.01
C PHE A 97 10.75 -7.66 18.43
N THR A 98 11.03 -6.82 17.45
CA THR A 98 11.48 -5.44 17.63
C THR A 98 10.33 -4.50 17.25
N TRP A 99 10.13 -3.40 17.96
CA TRP A 99 9.02 -2.49 17.64
C TRP A 99 9.04 -2.00 16.18
N THR A 100 10.22 -1.93 15.56
CA THR A 100 10.40 -1.57 14.14
C THR A 100 9.77 -2.57 13.18
N SER A 101 9.64 -3.85 13.54
CA SER A 101 8.99 -4.85 12.70
C SER A 101 7.47 -4.69 12.64
N LEU A 102 6.87 -4.00 13.62
CA LEU A 102 5.43 -3.68 13.63
C LEU A 102 5.08 -2.49 12.73
N VAL A 103 6.04 -1.64 12.39
CA VAL A 103 5.73 -0.39 11.71
C VAL A 103 5.17 -0.65 10.31
N TYR A 104 5.74 -1.58 9.54
CA TYR A 104 5.21 -1.93 8.23
C TYR A 104 3.77 -2.46 8.26
N PRO A 105 3.43 -3.55 9.00
CA PRO A 105 2.08 -4.08 9.00
C PRO A 105 1.06 -3.14 9.66
N LEU A 106 1.45 -2.28 10.61
CA LEU A 106 0.55 -1.31 11.20
C LEU A 106 0.35 -0.07 10.32
N VAL A 107 1.43 0.59 9.92
CA VAL A 107 1.38 1.89 9.24
C VAL A 107 1.01 1.73 7.78
N THR A 108 1.73 0.89 7.04
CA THR A 108 1.41 0.64 5.63
C THR A 108 0.22 -0.29 5.50
N GLY A 109 0.19 -1.35 6.32
CA GLY A 109 -0.83 -2.37 6.26
C GLY A 109 -2.19 -1.91 6.77
N VAL A 110 -2.33 -1.75 8.08
CA VAL A 110 -3.62 -1.43 8.72
C VAL A 110 -4.05 0.01 8.43
N LEU A 111 -3.19 1.00 8.67
CA LEU A 111 -3.57 2.41 8.49
C LEU A 111 -3.69 2.76 6.99
N GLY A 112 -2.68 2.46 6.19
CA GLY A 112 -2.69 2.74 4.74
C GLY A 112 -3.91 2.11 4.04
N ASN A 113 -4.05 0.79 4.11
CA ASN A 113 -5.19 0.12 3.47
C ASN A 113 -6.53 0.46 4.16
N GLY A 114 -6.54 0.67 5.48
CA GLY A 114 -7.74 1.00 6.24
C GLY A 114 -8.34 2.34 5.84
N VAL A 115 -7.52 3.37 5.62
CA VAL A 115 -8.01 4.66 5.14
C VAL A 115 -8.66 4.53 3.76
N VAL A 116 -8.08 3.73 2.85
CA VAL A 116 -8.71 3.46 1.55
C VAL A 116 -10.00 2.68 1.69
N ALA A 117 -10.02 1.64 2.54
CA ALA A 117 -11.22 0.85 2.80
C ALA A 117 -12.38 1.73 3.27
N VAL A 118 -12.11 2.65 4.20
CA VAL A 118 -13.09 3.64 4.68
C VAL A 118 -13.53 4.58 3.55
N ALA A 119 -12.60 5.10 2.75
CA ALA A 119 -12.92 5.98 1.63
C ALA A 119 -13.84 5.30 0.61
N VAL A 120 -13.57 4.03 0.27
CA VAL A 120 -14.38 3.22 -0.65
C VAL A 120 -15.76 2.93 -0.05
N PHE A 121 -15.83 2.57 1.24
CA PHE A 121 -17.09 2.37 1.94
C PHE A 121 -17.98 3.62 1.91
N CYS A 122 -17.40 4.79 2.18
CA CYS A 122 -18.10 6.07 2.11
C CYS A 122 -18.59 6.38 0.68
N GLN A 123 -17.79 6.07 -0.34
CA GLN A 123 -18.18 6.23 -1.75
C GLN A 123 -19.36 5.32 -2.10
N ASN A 124 -19.32 4.04 -1.73
CA ASN A 124 -20.38 3.06 -1.98
C ASN A 124 -21.70 3.47 -1.31
N LYS A 125 -21.66 3.91 -0.04
CA LYS A 125 -22.86 4.41 0.66
C LYS A 125 -23.49 5.60 -0.06
N LYS A 126 -22.67 6.55 -0.53
CA LYS A 126 -23.17 7.72 -1.26
C LYS A 126 -23.81 7.33 -2.59
N SER A 127 -23.24 6.33 -3.28
CA SER A 127 -23.83 5.81 -4.52
C SER A 127 -25.18 5.14 -4.31
N ILE A 128 -25.37 4.42 -3.19
CA ILE A 128 -26.63 3.74 -2.85
C ILE A 128 -27.74 4.73 -2.51
N GLN A 129 -27.43 5.90 -1.94
CA GLN A 129 -28.43 6.92 -1.59
C GLN A 129 -28.97 7.74 -2.78
N ILE A 130 -28.37 7.62 -3.96
CA ILE A 130 -28.76 8.37 -5.18
C ILE A 130 -29.66 7.50 -6.09
N HIS A 131 -29.91 6.24 -5.71
CA HIS A 131 -30.86 5.34 -6.35
C HIS A 131 -32.02 5.03 -5.41
#